data_AF-A0A7X6S9N2-F1
#
_entry.id   AF-A0A7X6S9N2-F1
#
_cell.length_a   1.000
_cell.length_b   1.000
_cell.length_c   1.000
_cell.angle_alpha   90.00
_cell.angle_beta   90.00
_cell.angle_gamma   90.00
#
_symmetry.space_group_name_H-M   'P 1'
#
loop_
_entity.id
_entity.type
_entity.pdbx_description
1 polymer ?
#
loop_
_entity_poly.entity_id
_entity_poly.type
_entity_poly.pdbx_seq_one_letter_code
_entity_poly.pdbx_strand_id
1 'polypeptide(L)'
;MSALRKEAVELHEHELEKEYSPKKRIKRNKRNNTFIESLKNSVMIAITFILGILIVYNYAVITDKQMELNNLNIEIENLNNEIDKYNIALESIKNTNSIEEMAKVYLGMNYPTRKQTVFVDFTYGPDAIEEKNIMAKDENLLVGLIDKVISFIR
;
A
#
# COMPACT_ATOMS: atom_id res chain seq x y z
N MET A 1 -16.71 107.31 33.34
CA MET A 1 -17.45 106.03 33.36
C MET A 1 -17.31 105.25 32.03
N SER A 2 -16.19 105.37 31.31
CA SER A 2 -16.02 104.81 29.95
C SER A 2 -14.99 103.69 29.85
N ALA A 3 -14.11 103.51 30.86
CA ALA A 3 -13.11 102.45 30.87
C ALA A 3 -13.71 101.08 31.21
N LEU A 4 -14.57 101.02 32.24
CA LEU A 4 -15.28 99.80 32.66
C LEU A 4 -16.15 99.19 31.55
N ARG A 5 -16.77 100.04 30.71
CA ARG A 5 -17.60 99.58 29.59
C ARG A 5 -16.74 99.04 28.45
N LYS A 6 -15.51 99.53 28.29
CA LYS A 6 -14.60 99.08 27.24
C LYS A 6 -13.99 97.71 27.59
N GLU A 7 -13.57 97.54 28.84
CA GLU A 7 -13.03 96.28 29.36
C GLU A 7 -14.08 95.16 29.39
N ALA A 8 -15.34 95.47 29.73
CA ALA A 8 -16.43 94.51 29.67
C ALA A 8 -16.78 94.09 28.23
N VAL A 9 -16.61 94.99 27.25
CA VAL A 9 -16.81 94.68 25.84
C VAL A 9 -15.65 93.81 25.32
N GLU A 10 -14.40 94.15 25.64
CA GLU A 10 -13.23 93.36 25.25
C GLU A 10 -13.20 91.95 25.89
N LEU A 11 -13.65 91.81 27.15
CA LEU A 11 -13.80 90.50 27.80
C LEU A 11 -14.92 89.66 27.15
N HIS A 12 -16.03 90.29 26.77
CA HIS A 12 -17.12 89.60 26.08
C HIS A 12 -16.75 89.19 24.65
N GLU A 13 -15.96 90.02 23.96
CA GLU A 13 -15.40 89.74 22.64
C GLU A 13 -14.37 88.59 22.71
N HIS A 14 -13.54 88.54 23.77
CA HIS A 14 -12.61 87.44 24.02
C HIS A 14 -13.27 86.10 24.40
N GLU A 15 -14.44 86.12 25.05
CA GLU A 15 -15.22 84.91 25.35
C GLU A 15 -15.92 84.37 24.09
N LEU A 16 -16.45 85.24 23.23
CA LEU A 16 -17.09 84.83 21.97
C LEU A 16 -16.07 84.28 20.96
N GLU A 17 -14.84 84.80 20.94
CA GLU A 17 -13.81 84.35 19.99
C GLU A 17 -13.26 82.94 20.30
N LYS A 18 -13.36 82.48 21.56
CA LYS A 18 -12.95 81.12 21.96
C LYS A 18 -13.95 80.02 21.56
N GLU A 19 -15.20 80.38 21.25
CA GLU A 19 -16.24 79.40 20.92
C GLU A 19 -16.34 79.09 19.41
N TYR A 20 -15.74 79.92 18.55
CA TYR A 20 -15.73 79.77 17.09
C TYR A 20 -14.36 79.41 16.52
N SER A 21 -13.62 78.51 17.17
CA SER A 21 -12.58 77.76 16.46
C SER A 21 -13.26 76.64 15.64
N PRO A 22 -13.21 76.65 14.29
CA PRO A 22 -13.70 75.52 13.53
C PRO A 22 -12.81 74.32 13.88
N LYS A 23 -13.35 73.39 14.68
CA LYS A 23 -12.72 72.08 14.93
C LYS A 23 -12.38 71.49 13.56
N LYS A 24 -11.10 71.55 13.17
CA LYS A 24 -10.61 70.87 11.99
C LYS A 24 -10.93 69.41 12.19
N ARG A 25 -11.99 68.94 11.52
CA ARG A 25 -12.31 67.53 11.41
C ARG A 25 -11.08 66.90 10.78
N ILE A 26 -10.25 66.24 11.59
CA ILE A 26 -9.22 65.35 11.09
C ILE A 26 -9.99 64.30 10.30
N LYS A 27 -10.02 64.44 8.98
CA LYS A 27 -10.50 63.38 8.09
C LYS A 27 -9.56 62.22 8.35
N ARG A 28 -9.99 61.27 9.19
CA ARG A 28 -9.34 59.97 9.30
C ARG A 28 -9.34 59.41 7.88
N ASN A 29 -8.15 59.35 7.27
CA ASN A 29 -7.98 58.75 5.97
C ASN A 29 -8.39 57.29 6.13
N LYS A 30 -9.60 56.96 5.65
CA LYS A 30 -10.13 55.60 5.70
C LYS A 30 -9.27 54.83 4.71
N ARG A 31 -8.21 54.19 5.21
CA ARG A 31 -7.33 53.34 4.42
C ARG A 31 -8.25 52.38 3.64
N ASN A 32 -8.13 52.44 2.33
CA ASN A 32 -8.89 51.69 1.35
C ASN A 32 -8.72 50.18 1.58
N ASN A 33 -9.63 49.60 2.36
CA ASN A 33 -9.69 48.16 2.67
C ASN A 33 -10.09 47.30 1.45
N THR A 34 -10.39 47.93 0.31
CA THR A 34 -10.88 47.29 -0.91
C THR A 34 -9.86 46.32 -1.53
N PHE A 35 -8.56 46.59 -1.36
CA PHE A 35 -7.50 45.66 -1.79
C PHE A 35 -7.44 44.39 -0.93
N ILE A 36 -7.71 44.49 0.37
CA ILE A 36 -7.71 43.35 1.29
C ILE A 36 -8.97 42.49 1.05
N GLU A 37 -10.11 43.12 0.79
CA GLU A 37 -11.36 42.42 0.46
C GLU A 37 -11.30 41.68 -0.88
N SER A 38 -10.73 42.30 -1.92
CA SER A 38 -10.53 41.64 -3.23
C SER A 38 -9.49 40.51 -3.17
N LEU A 39 -8.42 40.66 -2.39
CA LEU A 39 -7.48 39.57 -2.11
C LEU A 39 -8.14 38.40 -1.39
N LYS A 40 -9.06 38.65 -0.45
CA LYS A 40 -9.77 37.58 0.28
C LYS A 40 -10.58 36.69 -0.67
N ASN A 41 -11.28 37.29 -1.64
CA ASN A 41 -12.04 36.53 -2.63
C ASN A 41 -11.11 35.76 -3.58
N SER A 42 -10.00 36.36 -4.01
CA SER A 42 -9.00 35.68 -4.84
C SER A 42 -8.37 34.49 -4.12
N VAL A 43 -8.03 34.62 -2.83
CA VAL A 43 -7.51 33.53 -2.00
C VAL A 43 -8.55 32.41 -1.86
N MET A 44 -9.83 32.73 -1.67
CA MET A 44 -10.89 31.73 -1.58
C MET A 44 -11.00 30.90 -2.88
N ILE A 45 -10.89 31.55 -4.04
CA ILE A 45 -10.90 30.88 -5.36
C ILE A 45 -9.64 30.03 -5.55
N ALA A 46 -8.48 30.50 -5.10
CA ALA A 46 -7.24 29.73 -5.17
C ALA A 46 -7.33 28.46 -4.31
N ILE A 47 -7.90 28.55 -3.11
CA ILE A 47 -8.08 27.40 -2.21
C ILE A 47 -9.03 26.38 -2.83
N THR A 48 -10.17 26.81 -3.40
CA THR A 48 -11.11 25.88 -4.04
C THR A 48 -10.49 25.21 -5.27
N PHE A 49 -9.67 25.93 -6.03
CA PHE A 49 -8.94 25.38 -7.16
C PHE A 49 -7.91 24.32 -6.74
N ILE A 50 -7.13 24.60 -5.71
CA ILE A 50 -6.16 23.65 -5.15
C ILE A 50 -6.87 22.39 -4.62
N LEU A 51 -8.00 22.55 -3.92
CA LEU A 51 -8.82 21.43 -3.46
C LEU A 51 -9.35 20.60 -4.63
N GLY A 52 -9.77 21.23 -5.72
CA GLY A 52 -10.20 20.54 -6.94
C GLY A 52 -9.09 19.69 -7.54
N ILE A 53 -7.88 20.23 -7.69
CA ILE A 53 -6.71 19.49 -8.18
C ILE A 53 -6.38 18.32 -7.24
N LEU A 54 -6.44 18.54 -5.93
CA LEU A 54 -6.12 17.52 -4.94
C LEU A 54 -7.09 16.33 -5.01
N ILE A 55 -8.39 16.59 -5.21
CA ILE A 55 -9.40 15.54 -5.39
C ILE A 55 -9.10 14.72 -6.65
N VAL A 56 -8.84 15.39 -7.78
CA VAL A 56 -8.54 14.71 -9.06
C VAL A 56 -7.25 13.89 -8.95
N TYR A 57 -6.21 14.45 -8.33
CA TYR A 57 -4.94 13.74 -8.12
C TYR A 57 -5.13 12.48 -7.28
N ASN A 58 -5.82 12.57 -6.15
CA ASN A 58 -6.11 11.39 -5.33
C ASN A 58 -6.95 10.36 -6.08
N TYR A 59 -7.93 10.81 -6.87
CA TYR A 59 -8.73 9.92 -7.69
C TYR A 59 -7.87 9.16 -8.71
N ALA A 60 -6.97 9.85 -9.42
CA ALA A 60 -6.05 9.21 -10.34
C ALA A 60 -5.16 8.17 -9.65
N VAL A 61 -4.59 8.49 -8.48
CA VAL A 61 -3.78 7.54 -7.70
C VAL A 61 -4.59 6.31 -7.29
N ILE A 62 -5.85 6.49 -6.85
CA ILE A 62 -6.73 5.38 -6.50
C ILE A 62 -7.02 4.51 -7.73
N THR A 63 -7.33 5.12 -8.88
CA THR A 63 -7.61 4.40 -10.12
C THR A 63 -6.40 3.62 -10.61
N ASP A 64 -5.20 4.20 -10.56
CA ASP A 64 -3.96 3.52 -10.93
C ASP A 64 -3.74 2.28 -10.04
N LYS A 65 -3.93 2.43 -8.73
CA LYS A 65 -3.84 1.32 -7.78
C LYS A 65 -4.93 0.26 -8.00
N GLN A 66 -6.13 0.69 -8.37
CA GLN A 66 -7.23 -0.22 -8.68
C GLN A 66 -6.96 -1.01 -9.96
N MET A 67 -6.37 -0.39 -10.99
CA MET A 67 -5.92 -1.08 -12.19
C MET A 67 -4.81 -2.09 -11.88
N GLU A 68 -3.83 -1.70 -11.06
CA GLU A 68 -2.76 -2.60 -10.61
C GLU A 68 -3.35 -3.83 -9.91
N LEU A 69 -4.26 -3.62 -8.94
CA LEU A 69 -4.96 -4.72 -8.26
C LEU A 69 -5.75 -5.61 -9.22
N ASN A 70 -6.44 -5.02 -10.20
CA ASN A 70 -7.19 -5.79 -11.18
C ASN A 70 -6.28 -6.68 -12.04
N ASN A 71 -5.13 -6.15 -12.47
CA ASN A 71 -4.15 -6.91 -13.23
C ASN A 71 -3.59 -8.07 -12.40
N LEU A 72 -3.24 -7.83 -11.13
CA LEU A 72 -2.80 -8.88 -10.21
C LEU A 72 -3.87 -9.97 -10.04
N ASN A 73 -5.14 -9.60 -9.90
CA ASN A 73 -6.22 -10.58 -9.78
C ASN A 73 -6.36 -11.45 -11.04
N ILE A 74 -6.25 -10.85 -12.22
CA ILE A 74 -6.26 -11.59 -13.50
C ILE A 74 -5.07 -12.55 -13.58
N GLU A 75 -3.89 -12.11 -13.15
CA GLU A 75 -2.70 -12.97 -13.11
C GLU A 75 -2.89 -14.17 -12.17
N ILE A 76 -3.44 -13.93 -10.97
CA ILE A 76 -3.77 -15.00 -10.01
C ILE A 76 -4.79 -15.99 -10.61
N GLU A 77 -5.84 -15.49 -11.27
CA GLU A 77 -6.83 -16.35 -11.93
C GLU A 77 -6.19 -17.20 -13.03
N ASN A 78 -5.34 -16.61 -13.86
CA ASN A 78 -4.62 -17.34 -14.90
C ASN A 78 -3.70 -18.41 -14.32
N LEU A 79 -2.95 -18.10 -13.27
CA LEU A 79 -2.08 -19.07 -12.59
C LEU A 79 -2.88 -20.22 -11.98
N ASN A 80 -4.04 -19.95 -11.38
CA ASN A 80 -4.91 -20.99 -10.85
C ASN A 80 -5.46 -21.89 -11.97
N ASN A 81 -5.88 -21.29 -13.09
CA ASN A 81 -6.32 -22.05 -14.27
C ASN A 81 -5.20 -22.93 -14.84
N GLU A 82 -3.95 -22.45 -14.83
CA GLU A 82 -2.79 -23.26 -15.22
C GLU A 82 -2.56 -24.43 -14.25
N ILE A 83 -2.62 -24.18 -12.94
CA ILE A 83 -2.51 -25.22 -11.91
C ILE A 83 -3.57 -26.31 -12.14
N ASP A 84 -4.83 -25.93 -12.33
CA ASP A 84 -5.92 -26.87 -12.57
C ASP A 84 -5.71 -27.67 -13.85
N LYS A 85 -5.25 -27.02 -14.93
CA LYS A 85 -4.89 -27.70 -16.17
C LYS A 85 -3.78 -28.74 -15.97
N TYR A 86 -2.73 -28.40 -15.22
CA TYR A 86 -1.66 -29.35 -14.91
C TYR A 86 -2.13 -30.48 -14.00
N ASN A 87 -3.01 -30.20 -13.04
CA ASN A 87 -3.61 -31.23 -12.18
C ASN A 87 -4.44 -32.22 -13.00
N ILE A 88 -5.27 -31.74 -13.94
CA ILE A 88 -6.04 -32.60 -14.84
C ILE A 88 -5.11 -33.44 -15.71
N ALA A 89 -4.06 -32.83 -16.28
CA ALA A 89 -3.08 -33.56 -17.08
C ALA A 89 -2.36 -34.64 -16.25
N LEU A 90 -1.97 -34.31 -15.02
CA LEU A 90 -1.32 -35.25 -14.10
C LEU A 90 -2.25 -36.41 -13.75
N GLU A 91 -3.51 -36.14 -13.46
CA GLU A 91 -4.51 -37.18 -13.17
C GLU A 91 -4.74 -38.09 -14.39
N SER A 92 -4.78 -37.52 -15.59
CA SER A 92 -4.85 -38.29 -16.84
C SER A 92 -3.63 -39.19 -17.04
N ILE A 93 -2.41 -38.72 -16.73
CA ILE A 93 -1.19 -39.52 -16.88
C ILE A 93 -1.09 -40.59 -15.78
N LYS A 94 -1.57 -40.28 -14.57
CA LYS A 94 -1.58 -41.22 -13.43
C LYS A 94 -2.62 -42.34 -13.61
N ASN A 95 -3.56 -42.19 -14.53
CA ASN A 95 -4.54 -43.22 -14.82
C ASN A 95 -3.86 -44.51 -15.29
N THR A 96 -3.98 -45.58 -14.51
CA THR A 96 -3.38 -46.90 -14.78
C THR A 96 -3.72 -47.43 -16.18
N ASN A 97 -4.93 -47.17 -16.68
CA ASN A 97 -5.34 -47.61 -18.01
C ASN A 97 -4.55 -46.86 -19.10
N SER A 98 -4.32 -45.56 -18.92
CA SER A 98 -3.53 -44.74 -19.84
C SER A 98 -2.04 -45.15 -19.80
N ILE A 99 -1.53 -45.50 -18.63
CA ILE A 99 -0.17 -46.05 -18.48
C ILE A 99 -0.05 -47.40 -19.19
N GLU A 100 -1.03 -48.30 -19.00
CA GLU A 100 -1.06 -49.61 -19.64
C GLU A 100 -1.14 -49.50 -21.17
N GLU A 101 -2.01 -48.63 -21.68
CA GLU A 101 -2.11 -48.36 -23.12
C GLU A 101 -0.81 -47.79 -23.68
N MET A 102 -0.20 -46.81 -22.99
CA MET A 102 1.09 -46.26 -23.42
C MET A 102 2.20 -47.32 -23.42
N ALA A 103 2.26 -48.16 -22.39
CA ALA A 103 3.21 -49.25 -22.28
C ALA A 103 3.04 -50.26 -23.42
N LYS A 104 1.79 -50.66 -23.74
CA LYS A 104 1.54 -51.64 -24.81
C LYS A 104 1.74 -51.06 -26.20
N VAL A 105 1.17 -49.90 -26.47
CA VAL A 105 1.11 -49.32 -27.82
C VAL A 105 2.41 -48.62 -28.20
N TYR A 106 2.98 -47.81 -27.31
CA TYR A 106 4.15 -47.00 -27.63
C TYR A 106 5.47 -47.69 -27.23
N LEU A 107 5.49 -48.37 -26.08
CA LEU A 107 6.70 -49.07 -25.60
C LEU A 107 6.76 -50.54 -26.05
N GLY A 108 5.71 -51.05 -26.71
CA GLY A 108 5.65 -52.44 -27.16
C GLY A 108 5.69 -53.48 -26.03
N MET A 109 5.36 -53.06 -24.79
CA MET A 109 5.36 -53.94 -23.63
C MET A 109 4.19 -54.91 -23.70
N ASN A 110 4.41 -56.14 -23.26
CA ASN A 110 3.37 -57.14 -23.11
C ASN A 110 3.42 -57.73 -21.71
N TYR A 111 2.27 -58.19 -21.21
CA TYR A 111 2.23 -58.89 -19.93
C TYR A 111 3.11 -60.15 -20.01
N PRO A 112 3.96 -60.39 -18.99
CA PRO A 112 4.80 -61.56 -18.95
C PRO A 112 3.96 -62.84 -18.90
N THR A 113 4.38 -63.85 -19.65
CA THR A 113 3.75 -65.17 -19.58
C THR A 113 4.21 -65.92 -18.33
N ARG A 114 3.45 -66.93 -17.89
CA ARG A 114 3.80 -67.73 -16.68
C ARG A 114 5.21 -68.33 -16.73
N LYS A 115 5.75 -68.61 -17.92
CA LYS A 115 7.10 -69.15 -18.09
C LYS A 115 8.20 -68.09 -17.87
N GLN A 116 7.84 -66.81 -17.95
CA GLN A 116 8.73 -65.66 -17.75
C GLN A 116 8.60 -65.07 -16.33
N THR A 117 7.65 -65.57 -15.52
CA THR A 117 7.45 -65.14 -14.13
C THR A 117 8.20 -66.07 -13.18
N VAL A 118 9.10 -65.51 -12.36
CA VAL A 118 9.76 -66.22 -11.26
C VAL A 118 9.19 -65.71 -9.95
N PHE A 119 8.65 -66.61 -9.12
CA PHE A 119 8.17 -66.28 -7.79
C PHE A 119 9.33 -66.41 -6.80
N VAL A 120 9.66 -65.33 -6.10
CA VAL A 120 10.67 -65.34 -5.04
C VAL A 120 9.95 -65.61 -3.72
N ASP A 121 10.31 -66.71 -3.08
CA ASP A 121 9.73 -67.09 -1.79
C ASP A 121 10.58 -66.47 -0.67
N PHE A 122 10.01 -65.50 0.04
CA PHE A 122 10.70 -64.84 1.16
C PHE A 122 10.37 -65.60 2.44
N THR A 123 11.33 -66.36 2.94
CA THR A 123 11.25 -66.90 4.31
C THR A 123 11.53 -65.78 5.30
N TYR A 124 10.50 -65.29 5.99
CA TYR A 124 10.67 -64.45 7.18
C TYR A 124 11.17 -65.34 8.33
N GLY A 125 12.43 -65.76 8.25
CA GLY A 125 13.16 -66.40 9.34
C GLY A 125 13.94 -65.36 10.15
N PRO A 126 14.22 -65.60 11.44
CA PRO A 126 14.91 -64.66 12.32
C PRO A 126 16.38 -64.37 11.95
N ASP A 127 16.95 -65.02 10.93
CA ASP A 127 18.40 -65.11 10.73
C ASP A 127 18.93 -64.52 9.41
N ALA A 128 18.20 -63.60 8.76
CA ALA A 128 18.70 -63.00 7.52
C ALA A 128 18.43 -61.50 7.39
N ILE A 129 18.86 -60.73 8.40
CA ILE A 129 19.27 -59.35 8.18
C ILE A 129 20.55 -59.12 8.99
N GLU A 130 21.70 -59.55 8.47
CA GLU A 130 22.94 -58.80 8.71
C GLU A 130 22.76 -57.47 7.97
N GLU A 131 22.13 -56.53 8.66
CA GLU A 131 22.13 -55.12 8.32
C GLU A 131 23.60 -54.67 8.33
N LYS A 132 24.24 -54.71 7.16
CA LYS A 132 25.34 -53.80 6.88
C LYS A 132 24.75 -52.40 6.99
N ASN A 133 24.83 -51.88 8.21
CA ASN A 133 24.56 -50.52 8.59
C ASN A 133 25.45 -49.60 7.75
N ILE A 134 24.98 -49.25 6.56
CA ILE A 134 25.31 -47.96 5.97
C ILE A 134 24.28 -47.00 6.58
N MET A 135 24.48 -46.68 7.86
CA MET A 135 23.79 -45.54 8.46
C MET A 135 24.25 -44.30 7.67
N ALA A 136 23.33 -43.72 6.89
CA ALA A 136 23.44 -42.33 6.52
C ALA A 136 23.45 -41.53 7.84
N LYS A 137 24.60 -40.95 8.15
CA LYS A 137 24.86 -40.16 9.35
C LYS A 137 24.27 -38.76 9.18
N ASP A 138 22.95 -38.65 9.17
CA ASP A 138 22.27 -37.36 8.95
C ASP A 138 21.16 -37.11 9.97
N GLU A 139 21.53 -36.86 11.23
CA GLU A 139 20.62 -36.15 12.14
C GLU A 139 21.27 -35.30 13.26
N ASN A 140 22.60 -35.22 13.38
CA ASN A 140 23.24 -34.43 14.46
C ASN A 140 24.14 -33.27 13.98
N LEU A 141 24.23 -33.01 12.67
CA LEU A 141 25.14 -31.99 12.12
C LEU A 141 24.54 -30.58 12.16
N LEU A 142 23.24 -30.44 11.88
CA LEU A 142 22.54 -29.15 11.91
C LEU A 142 22.33 -28.64 13.33
N VAL A 143 22.01 -29.53 14.27
CA VAL A 143 21.85 -29.17 15.70
C VAL A 143 23.16 -28.67 16.29
N GLY A 144 24.29 -29.31 15.96
CA GLY A 144 25.62 -28.85 16.38
C GLY A 144 26.08 -27.53 15.73
N LEU A 145 25.62 -27.21 14.52
CA LEU A 145 25.89 -25.92 13.88
C LEU A 145 25.06 -24.79 14.50
N ILE A 146 23.80 -25.06 14.85
CA ILE A 146 22.92 -24.09 15.52
C ILE A 146 23.47 -23.71 16.90
N ASP A 147 23.93 -24.70 17.69
CA ASP A 147 24.52 -24.46 19.01
C ASP A 147 25.80 -23.61 18.94
N LYS A 148 26.61 -23.81 17.89
CA LYS A 148 27.86 -23.06 17.67
C LYS A 148 27.63 -21.61 17.22
N VAL A 149 26.55 -21.33 16.49
CA VAL A 149 26.16 -19.96 16.10
C VAL A 149 25.59 -19.21 17.30
N ILE A 150 24.77 -19.87 18.12
CA ILE A 150 24.20 -19.28 19.33
C ILE A 150 25.29 -18.93 20.36
N SER A 151 26.33 -19.75 20.49
CA SER A 151 27.44 -19.44 21.41
C SER A 151 28.36 -18.31 20.92
N PHE A 152 28.32 -17.95 19.64
CA PHE A 152 29.11 -16.85 19.08
C PHE A 152 28.40 -15.49 19.18
N ILE A 153 27.08 -15.50 19.35
CA ILE A 153 26.24 -14.28 19.45
C ILE A 153 26.10 -13.78 20.90
N ARG A 154 26.48 -14.60 21.89
CA ARG A 154 26.51 -14.25 23.32
C ARG A 154 27.92 -13.93 23.79
#